data_AF-A0A8B9UD32-F1
#
_entry.id   AF-A0A8B9UD32-F1
#
_cell.length_a   1.000
_cell.length_b   1.000
_cell.length_c   1.000
_cell.angle_alpha   90.00
_cell.angle_beta   90.00
_cell.angle_gamma   90.00
#
_symmetry.space_group_name_H-M   'P 1'
#
loop_
_entity.id
_entity.type
_entity.pdbx_description
1 polymer ?
#
loop_
_entity_poly.entity_id
_entity_poly.type
_entity_poly.pdbx_seq_one_letter_code
_entity_poly.pdbx_strand_id
1 'polypeptide(L)'
;NFLSLCVAITMKMVPKMLSPLVKEWAPKAFVISFKLETDPLILIDKSLKALEKYRHQVVVANILESRRTSAAVQNCLLFYSLVMVIVDCFEKVKYTEVKTFQRMIN
;
A
#
# COMPACT_ATOMS: atom_id res chain seq x y z
N ASN A 1 -7.16 -10.91 45.28
CA ASN A 1 -7.99 -10.29 44.23
C ASN A 1 -7.10 -9.72 43.12
N PHE A 2 -6.60 -10.58 42.22
CA PHE A 2 -5.61 -10.24 41.17
C PHE A 2 -6.25 -9.90 39.80
N LEU A 3 -7.58 -9.79 39.73
CA LEU A 3 -8.34 -9.64 38.47
C LEU A 3 -8.43 -8.19 37.93
N SER A 4 -7.79 -7.20 38.56
CA SER A 4 -8.01 -5.77 38.24
C SER A 4 -6.89 -5.08 37.43
N LEU A 5 -5.99 -5.82 36.78
CA LEU A 5 -4.80 -5.23 36.12
C LEU A 5 -4.79 -5.28 34.58
N CYS A 6 -5.89 -5.69 33.92
CA CYS A 6 -5.96 -5.67 32.47
C CYS A 6 -6.50 -4.33 31.95
N VAL A 7 -5.79 -3.70 31.01
CA VAL A 7 -6.26 -2.51 30.30
C VAL A 7 -7.02 -2.94 29.05
N ALA A 8 -8.30 -2.59 28.98
CA ALA A 8 -9.11 -2.75 27.78
C ALA A 8 -9.01 -1.51 26.90
N ILE A 9 -8.52 -1.68 25.67
CA ILE A 9 -8.46 -0.60 24.66
C ILE A 9 -9.60 -0.80 23.66
N THR A 10 -10.44 0.21 23.48
CA THR A 10 -11.49 0.23 22.45
C THR A 10 -11.12 1.21 21.35
N MET A 11 -11.05 0.73 20.11
CA MET A 11 -10.74 1.55 18.94
C MET A 11 -11.98 1.73 18.06
N LYS A 12 -12.19 2.94 17.56
CA LYS A 12 -13.19 3.22 16.52
C LYS A 12 -12.56 3.04 15.14
N MET A 13 -13.38 2.59 14.19
CA MET A 13 -12.96 2.46 12.81
C MET A 13 -12.68 3.83 12.18
N VAL A 14 -11.53 3.98 11.53
CA VAL A 14 -11.17 5.19 10.78
C VAL A 14 -11.96 5.23 9.46
N PRO A 15 -12.60 6.37 9.13
CA PRO A 15 -13.30 6.54 7.85
C PRO A 15 -12.34 6.41 6.67
N LYS A 16 -12.81 5.84 5.56
CA LYS A 16 -11.97 5.54 4.39
C LYS A 16 -11.85 6.75 3.47
N MET A 17 -10.89 7.63 3.76
CA MET A 17 -10.70 8.93 3.11
C MET A 17 -10.34 8.87 1.60
N LEU A 18 -9.85 7.74 1.10
CA LEU A 18 -9.49 7.60 -0.32
C LEU A 18 -10.71 7.70 -1.25
N SER A 19 -11.89 7.22 -0.83
CA SER A 19 -13.09 7.30 -1.68
C SER A 19 -13.54 8.74 -1.96
N PRO A 20 -13.75 9.61 -0.94
CA PRO A 20 -14.11 11.01 -1.20
C PRO A 20 -12.99 11.77 -1.90
N LEU A 21 -11.72 11.46 -1.60
CA LEU A 21 -10.58 12.07 -2.29
C LEU A 21 -10.65 11.86 -3.81
N VAL A 22 -10.85 10.60 -4.24
CA VAL A 22 -10.85 10.24 -5.67
C VAL A 22 -12.14 10.68 -6.37
N LYS A 23 -13.30 10.61 -5.71
CA LYS A 23 -14.60 10.85 -6.37
C LYS A 23 -15.05 12.30 -6.32
N GLU A 24 -14.75 13.02 -5.23
CA GLU A 24 -15.37 14.32 -4.93
C GLU A 24 -14.33 15.43 -4.87
N TRP A 25 -13.24 15.23 -4.12
CA TRP A 25 -12.29 16.32 -3.84
C TRP A 25 -11.35 16.61 -4.99
N ALA A 26 -10.85 15.57 -5.67
CA ALA A 26 -9.89 15.71 -6.74
C ALA A 26 -10.09 14.68 -7.87
N PRO A 27 -11.24 14.69 -8.57
CA PRO A 27 -11.60 13.66 -9.56
C PRO A 27 -10.70 13.65 -10.82
N LYS A 28 -9.97 14.74 -11.07
CA LYS A 28 -9.02 14.84 -12.19
C LYS A 28 -7.56 14.56 -11.79
N ALA A 29 -7.30 14.35 -10.49
CA ALA A 29 -5.94 14.10 -10.02
C ALA A 29 -5.50 12.67 -10.35
N PHE A 30 -4.20 12.52 -10.57
CA PHE A 30 -3.56 11.22 -10.60
C PHE A 30 -3.26 10.79 -9.16
N VAL A 31 -3.99 9.80 -8.66
CA VAL A 31 -3.94 9.36 -7.26
C VAL A 31 -3.17 8.05 -7.16
N ILE A 32 -2.12 8.10 -6.34
CA ILE A 32 -1.27 6.96 -6.00
C ILE A 32 -1.51 6.66 -4.52
N SER A 33 -1.79 5.40 -4.19
CA SER A 33 -1.86 4.97 -2.79
C SER A 33 -0.74 4.00 -2.45
N PHE A 34 -0.37 3.97 -1.17
CA PHE A 34 0.67 3.08 -0.66
C PHE A 34 0.07 2.01 0.22
N LYS A 35 0.52 0.77 0.03
CA LYS A 35 0.11 -0.39 0.82
C LYS A 35 1.33 -1.03 1.44
N LEU A 36 1.31 -1.24 2.75
CA LEU A 36 2.39 -1.89 3.48
C LEU A 36 1.84 -3.14 4.16
N GLU A 37 2.44 -4.29 3.91
CA GLU A 37 2.07 -5.56 4.53
C GLU A 37 3.33 -6.37 4.85
N THR A 38 3.24 -7.33 5.76
CA THR A 38 4.37 -8.24 6.08
C THR A 38 4.33 -9.54 5.27
N ASP A 39 3.16 -9.90 4.73
CA ASP A 39 2.94 -11.12 3.96
C ASP A 39 2.75 -10.77 2.46
N PRO A 40 3.63 -11.25 1.57
CA PRO A 40 3.53 -11.00 0.12
C PRO A 40 2.23 -11.53 -0.50
N LEU A 41 1.71 -12.66 0.00
CA LEU A 41 0.50 -13.27 -0.55
C LEU A 41 -0.73 -12.38 -0.32
N ILE A 42 -0.78 -11.72 0.83
CA ILE A 42 -1.87 -10.82 1.21
C ILE A 42 -1.69 -9.45 0.55
N LEU A 43 -0.44 -9.01 0.33
CA LEU A 43 -0.13 -7.70 -0.23
C LEU A 43 -0.76 -7.50 -1.62
N ILE A 44 -0.65 -8.50 -2.50
CA ILE A 44 -1.19 -8.41 -3.86
C ILE A 44 -2.71 -8.33 -3.83
N ASP A 45 -3.39 -9.24 -3.13
CA ASP A 45 -4.85 -9.27 -3.02
C ASP A 45 -5.41 -7.95 -2.44
N LYS A 46 -4.78 -7.44 -1.37
CA LYS A 46 -5.19 -6.16 -0.77
C LYS A 46 -4.94 -4.96 -1.69
N SER A 47 -3.92 -5.01 -2.53
CA SER A 47 -3.62 -3.95 -3.50
C SER A 47 -4.66 -3.95 -4.63
N LEU A 48 -5.01 -5.11 -5.17
CA LEU A 48 -6.06 -5.27 -6.17
C LEU A 48 -7.43 -4.81 -5.64
N LYS A 49 -7.78 -5.23 -4.42
CA LYS A 49 -9.03 -4.78 -3.76
C LYS A 49 -9.06 -3.26 -3.55
N ALA A 50 -7.91 -2.62 -3.27
CA ALA A 50 -7.86 -1.18 -3.13
C ALA A 50 -8.11 -0.46 -4.46
N LEU A 51 -7.54 -0.98 -5.55
CA LEU A 51 -7.76 -0.45 -6.90
C LEU A 51 -9.23 -0.57 -7.31
N GLU A 52 -9.84 -1.73 -7.11
CA GLU A 52 -11.25 -1.95 -7.42
C GLU A 52 -12.18 -1.05 -6.59
N LYS A 53 -11.89 -0.94 -5.28
CA LYS A 53 -12.71 -0.19 -4.33
C LYS A 53 -12.65 1.32 -4.55
N TYR A 54 -11.45 1.87 -4.72
CA TYR A 54 -11.25 3.31 -4.78
C TYR A 54 -11.13 3.86 -6.20
N ARG A 55 -10.91 3.00 -7.20
CA ARG A 55 -10.79 3.37 -8.63
C ARG A 55 -9.72 4.46 -8.88
N HIS A 56 -8.61 4.38 -8.15
CA HIS A 56 -7.43 5.22 -8.35
C HIS A 56 -6.40 4.49 -9.24
N GLN A 57 -5.39 5.21 -9.72
CA GLN A 57 -4.58 4.78 -10.87
C GLN A 57 -3.44 3.83 -10.51
N VAL A 58 -2.84 3.96 -9.32
CA VAL A 58 -1.67 3.15 -8.92
C VAL A 58 -1.71 2.80 -7.44
N VAL A 59 -1.36 1.55 -7.13
CA VAL A 59 -0.99 1.13 -5.77
C VAL A 59 0.50 0.78 -5.75
N VAL A 60 1.25 1.47 -4.90
CA VAL A 60 2.62 1.10 -4.54
C VAL A 60 2.54 0.21 -3.30
N ALA A 61 2.82 -1.06 -3.49
CA ALA A 61 2.73 -2.10 -2.50
C ALA A 61 4.15 -2.42 -1.99
N ASN A 62 4.36 -2.38 -0.68
CA ASN A 62 5.66 -2.66 -0.08
C ASN A 62 5.54 -3.79 0.94
N ILE A 63 6.51 -4.70 0.92
CA ILE A 63 6.63 -5.75 1.93
C ILE A 63 7.51 -5.23 3.06
N LEU A 64 7.01 -5.28 4.29
CA LEU A 64 7.77 -5.01 5.49
C LEU A 64 8.50 -6.29 5.92
N GLU A 65 9.72 -6.49 5.41
CA GLU A 65 10.58 -7.58 5.88
C GLU A 65 11.18 -7.28 7.26
N SER A 66 11.43 -8.33 8.04
CA SER A 66 12.23 -8.23 9.26
C SER A 66 13.64 -7.79 8.90
N ARG A 67 14.13 -6.72 9.55
CA ARG A 67 15.40 -5.96 9.39
C ARG A 67 16.73 -6.70 9.14
N ARG A 68 16.81 -8.01 8.87
CA ARG A 68 18.07 -8.78 8.93
C ARG A 68 18.28 -9.95 7.97
N THR A 69 17.37 -10.28 7.05
CA THR A 69 17.57 -11.47 6.22
C THR A 69 17.28 -11.19 4.77
N SER A 70 18.34 -11.03 3.99
CA SER A 70 18.34 -10.97 2.54
C SER A 70 17.64 -12.21 1.97
N ALA A 71 16.41 -12.05 1.51
CA ALA A 71 15.76 -13.02 0.64
C ALA A 71 15.35 -12.30 -0.66
N ALA A 72 15.53 -13.00 -1.78
CA ALA A 72 15.52 -12.45 -3.12
C ALA A 72 14.24 -11.67 -3.47
N VAL A 73 14.41 -10.42 -3.93
CA VAL A 73 13.33 -9.55 -4.40
C VAL A 73 13.05 -9.84 -5.87
N GLN A 74 11.87 -10.39 -6.17
CA GLN A 74 11.33 -10.44 -7.54
C GLN A 74 10.45 -9.20 -7.73
N ASN A 75 10.93 -8.20 -8.48
CA ASN A 75 10.07 -7.10 -8.94
C ASN A 75 8.98 -7.69 -9.84
N CYS A 76 7.76 -7.86 -9.33
CA CYS A 76 6.62 -8.32 -10.11
C CYS A 76 5.75 -7.11 -10.44
N LEU A 77 5.89 -6.60 -11.68
CA LEU A 77 4.96 -5.64 -12.23
C LEU A 77 3.77 -6.41 -12.79
N LEU A 78 2.59 -6.22 -12.21
CA LEU A 78 1.35 -6.75 -12.75
C LEU A 78 0.56 -5.59 -13.39
N PHE A 79 0.30 -5.72 -14.69
CA PHE A 79 -0.55 -4.80 -15.45
C PHE A 79 -1.99 -5.31 -15.43
N TYR A 80 -2.88 -4.59 -14.76
CA TYR A 80 -4.32 -4.86 -14.81
C TYR A 80 -5.00 -3.74 -15.60
N SER A 81 -5.23 -3.96 -16.90
CA SER A 81 -6.13 -3.18 -17.77
C SER A 81 -6.19 -1.65 -17.50
N LEU A 82 -5.04 -0.96 -17.51
CA LEU A 82 -4.80 0.48 -17.21
C LEU A 82 -4.32 0.84 -15.78
N VAL A 83 -4.14 -0.13 -14.89
CA VAL A 83 -3.79 0.10 -13.48
C VAL A 83 -2.53 -0.68 -13.10
N MET A 84 -1.61 -0.01 -12.41
CA MET A 84 -0.29 -0.55 -12.07
C MET A 84 -0.17 -0.89 -10.57
N VAL A 85 0.29 -2.10 -10.27
CA VAL A 85 0.74 -2.49 -8.92
C VAL A 85 2.26 -2.64 -8.95
N ILE A 86 2.95 -1.91 -8.07
CA ILE A 86 4.39 -1.99 -7.91
C ILE A 86 4.66 -2.68 -6.59
N VAL A 87 5.36 -3.81 -6.60
CA VAL A 87 5.78 -4.49 -5.38
C VAL A 87 7.26 -4.23 -5.15
N ASP A 88 7.58 -3.43 -4.14
CA ASP A 88 8.95 -3.14 -3.71
C ASP A 88 9.26 -3.81 -2.35
N CYS A 89 10.51 -4.21 -2.13
CA CYS A 89 11.00 -4.69 -0.84
C CYS A 89 11.93 -3.66 -0.17
N PHE A 90 11.78 -3.49 1.14
CA PHE A 90 12.23 -2.32 1.88
C PHE A 90 13.71 -2.38 2.27
N GLU A 91 14.61 -1.73 1.52
CA GLU A 91 15.93 -1.38 2.07
C GLU A 91 16.42 0.05 1.72
N LYS A 92 15.78 0.79 0.79
CA LYS A 92 16.25 2.13 0.39
C LYS A 92 15.14 3.13 0.04
N VAL A 93 14.20 3.33 0.95
CA VAL A 93 12.99 4.20 0.81
C VAL A 93 13.23 5.53 0.10
N LYS A 94 14.32 6.27 0.37
CA LYS A 94 14.54 7.57 -0.28
C LYS A 94 14.87 7.50 -1.78
N TYR A 95 15.49 6.42 -2.24
CA TYR A 95 15.93 6.30 -3.64
C TYR A 95 14.91 5.56 -4.50
N THR A 96 14.13 4.64 -3.94
CA THR A 96 13.09 3.91 -4.67
C THR A 96 11.86 4.76 -4.92
N GLU A 97 11.38 5.54 -3.94
CA GLU A 97 10.21 6.42 -4.16
C GLU A 97 10.46 7.36 -5.35
N VAL A 98 11.60 8.06 -5.37
CA VAL A 98 11.95 8.97 -6.46
C VAL A 98 12.06 8.25 -7.81
N LYS A 99 12.67 7.05 -7.87
CA LYS A 99 12.80 6.29 -9.12
C LYS A 99 11.46 5.73 -9.61
N THR A 100 10.63 5.25 -8.70
CA THR A 100 9.30 4.72 -8.97
C THR A 100 8.40 5.85 -9.47
N PHE A 101 8.43 7.02 -8.84
CA PHE A 101 7.75 8.22 -9.32
C PHE A 101 8.27 8.68 -10.69
N GLN A 102 9.58 8.71 -10.90
CA GLN A 102 10.17 9.09 -12.19
C GLN A 102 9.73 8.16 -13.33
N ARG A 103 9.60 6.85 -13.06
CA ARG A 103 9.11 5.84 -14.01
C ARG A 103 7.60 5.86 -14.23
N MET A 104 6.84 6.51 -13.33
CA MET A 104 5.40 6.74 -13.51
C MET A 104 5.11 8.03 -14.29
N ILE A 105 6.00 9.01 -14.21
CA ILE A 105 5.86 10.32 -14.87
C ILE A 105 6.43 10.31 -16.30
N ASN A 106 7.45 9.48 -16.56
CA ASN A 106 8.09 9.31 -17.87
C ASN A 106 7.58 8.05 -18.58
#